data_AF-A0AA36DT67-F1
#
_entry.id   AF-A0AA36DT67-F1
#
_cell.length_a   1.000
_cell.length_b   1.000
_cell.length_c   1.000
_cell.angle_alpha   90.00
_cell.angle_beta   90.00
_cell.angle_gamma   90.00
#
_symmetry.space_group_name_H-M   'P 1'
#
loop_
_entity.id
_entity.type
_entity.pdbx_description
1 polymer ?
#
loop_
_entity_poly.entity_id
_entity_poly.type
_entity_poly.pdbx_seq_one_letter_code
_entity_poly.pdbx_strand_id
1 'polypeptide(L)'
;MVLVGNGTGIAGLRSLLRESAYAGEHGHWLLFGERQRAHDLLFADEIEAWQAQGHLARVDLAFSRDGGGGYVQDRLRAASDGMAEGVDQVLRAALGDETVETLLENGRYRRDVY
;
A
#
# COMPACT_ATOMS: atom_id res chain seq x y z
N MET A 1 -2.22 10.78 1.84
CA MET A 1 -1.47 10.25 3.02
C MET A 1 -1.39 8.72 2.95
N VAL A 2 -0.40 8.10 3.59
CA VAL A 2 -0.36 6.64 3.82
C VAL A 2 -0.67 6.37 5.29
N LEU A 3 -1.74 5.61 5.56
CA LEU A 3 -2.21 5.27 6.90
C LEU A 3 -1.94 3.79 7.16
N VAL A 4 -1.22 3.49 8.24
CA VAL A 4 -0.80 2.12 8.58
C VAL A 4 -1.27 1.80 10.00
N GLY A 5 -1.96 0.68 10.19
CA GLY A 5 -2.35 0.24 11.53
C GLY A 5 -2.88 -1.18 11.57
N ASN A 6 -3.25 -1.62 12.77
CA ASN A 6 -3.80 -2.95 13.01
C ASN A 6 -4.71 -2.95 14.24
N GLY A 7 -5.61 -3.93 14.34
CA GLY A 7 -6.47 -4.06 15.52
C GLY A 7 -7.37 -2.84 15.76
N THR A 8 -7.56 -2.50 17.03
CA THR A 8 -8.33 -1.31 17.45
C THR A 8 -7.77 0.03 16.96
N GLY A 9 -6.56 0.06 16.39
CA GLY A 9 -5.95 1.25 15.79
C GLY A 9 -6.76 1.83 14.62
N ILE A 10 -7.70 1.08 14.04
CA ILE A 10 -8.58 1.55 12.94
C ILE A 10 -9.38 2.81 13.32
N ALA A 11 -9.78 2.95 14.59
CA ALA A 11 -10.61 4.08 15.03
C ALA A 11 -9.87 5.42 14.86
N GLY A 12 -8.56 5.46 15.17
CA GLY A 12 -7.74 6.65 15.00
C GLY A 12 -7.54 6.99 13.53
N LEU A 13 -7.21 5.98 12.70
CA LEU A 13 -7.03 6.15 11.26
C LEU A 13 -8.31 6.64 10.58
N ARG A 14 -9.45 6.13 11.03
CA ARG A 14 -10.77 6.53 10.55
C ARG A 14 -11.10 7.98 10.88
N SER A 15 -10.75 8.46 12.07
CA SER A 15 -10.93 9.88 12.42
C SER A 15 -10.13 10.79 11.50
N LEU A 16 -8.87 10.43 11.22
CA LEU A 16 -8.02 11.16 10.26
C LEU A 16 -8.59 11.13 8.85
N LEU A 17 -9.09 9.99 8.38
CA LEU A 17 -9.73 9.87 7.07
C LEU A 17 -11.01 10.69 6.96
N ARG A 18 -11.78 10.82 8.06
CA ARG A 18 -12.96 11.69 8.09
C ARG A 18 -12.56 13.16 8.02
N GLU A 19 -11.57 13.56 8.80
CA GLU A 19 -11.04 14.91 8.77
C GLU A 19 -10.54 15.29 7.36
N SER A 20 -9.77 14.39 6.73
CA SER A 20 -9.27 14.63 5.37
C SER A 20 -10.40 14.64 4.33
N ALA A 21 -11.46 13.83 4.51
CA ALA A 21 -12.64 13.87 3.65
C ALA A 21 -13.37 15.21 3.76
N TYR A 22 -13.50 15.77 4.96
CA TYR A 22 -14.07 17.11 5.15
C TYR A 22 -13.20 18.21 4.55
N ALA A 23 -11.88 18.02 4.54
CA ALA A 23 -10.94 18.93 3.87
C ALA A 23 -10.93 18.78 2.33
N GLY A 24 -11.62 17.78 1.77
CA GLY A 24 -11.62 17.49 0.33
C GLY A 24 -10.30 16.92 -0.18
N GLU A 25 -9.49 16.35 0.72
CA GLU A 25 -8.27 15.64 0.34
C GLU A 25 -8.63 14.24 -0.15
N HIS A 26 -7.87 13.72 -1.12
CA HIS A 26 -8.12 12.43 -1.74
C HIS A 26 -6.81 11.68 -2.01
N GLY A 27 -6.91 10.46 -2.52
CA GLY A 27 -5.72 9.68 -2.88
C GLY A 27 -4.99 9.10 -1.67
N HIS A 28 -5.70 8.88 -0.56
CA HIS A 28 -5.12 8.25 0.62
C HIS A 28 -4.93 6.75 0.39
N TRP A 29 -3.90 6.18 1.02
CA TRP A 29 -3.67 4.75 1.03
C TRP A 29 -3.84 4.24 2.46
N LEU A 30 -4.72 3.26 2.65
CA LEU A 30 -4.91 2.56 3.92
C LEU A 30 -4.26 1.17 3.86
N LEU A 31 -3.31 0.89 4.75
CA LEU A 31 -2.82 -0.45 5.04
C LEU A 31 -3.29 -0.84 6.44
N PHE A 32 -4.10 -1.89 6.54
CA PHE A 32 -4.70 -2.27 7.82
C PHE A 32 -4.67 -3.78 8.08
N GLY A 33 -4.27 -4.17 9.29
CA GLY A 33 -4.08 -5.56 9.67
C GLY A 33 -5.05 -6.05 10.74
N GLU A 34 -5.66 -7.21 10.55
CA GLU A 34 -6.53 -7.85 11.54
C GLU A 34 -6.29 -9.35 11.70
N ARG A 35 -7.03 -9.98 12.61
CA ARG A 35 -6.92 -11.41 12.87
C ARG A 35 -7.67 -12.22 11.81
N GLN A 36 -8.96 -11.96 11.56
CA GLN A 36 -9.78 -12.74 10.64
C GLN A 36 -10.73 -11.86 9.83
N ARG A 37 -10.80 -12.04 8.51
CA ARG A 37 -11.67 -11.21 7.65
C ARG A 37 -13.16 -11.34 7.97
N ALA A 38 -13.60 -12.55 8.29
CA ALA A 38 -15.02 -12.84 8.54
C ALA A 38 -15.59 -12.16 9.79
N HIS A 39 -14.74 -11.76 10.73
CA HIS A 39 -15.17 -11.21 12.01
C HIS A 39 -14.62 -9.81 12.30
N ASP A 40 -13.48 -9.44 11.71
CA ASP A 40 -12.72 -8.25 12.08
C ASP A 40 -12.63 -7.21 10.94
N LEU A 41 -13.39 -7.36 9.85
CA LEU A 41 -13.50 -6.34 8.81
C LEU A 41 -14.40 -5.18 9.28
N LEU A 42 -13.91 -4.45 10.27
CA LEU A 42 -14.58 -3.31 10.87
C LEU A 42 -14.76 -2.20 9.82
N PHE A 43 -15.97 -1.63 9.75
CA PHE A 43 -16.30 -0.50 8.88
C PHE A 43 -16.11 -0.76 7.38
N ALA A 44 -16.32 -2.01 6.92
CA ALA A 44 -16.21 -2.41 5.52
C ALA A 44 -16.94 -1.46 4.57
N ASP A 45 -18.24 -1.21 4.81
CA ASP A 45 -19.08 -0.35 3.97
C ASP A 45 -18.52 1.07 3.83
N GLU A 46 -17.94 1.62 4.91
CA GLU A 46 -17.37 2.98 4.90
C GLU A 46 -16.06 3.03 4.13
N ILE A 47 -15.21 2.01 4.29
CA ILE A 47 -13.96 1.87 3.53
C ILE A 47 -14.26 1.70 2.04
N GLU A 48 -15.23 0.87 1.69
CA GLU A 48 -15.67 0.66 0.31
C GLU A 48 -16.24 1.95 -0.29
N ALA A 49 -17.05 2.69 0.45
CA ALA A 49 -17.57 3.99 0.02
C ALA A 49 -16.44 5.00 -0.24
N TRP A 50 -15.45 5.09 0.66
CA TRP A 50 -14.29 5.96 0.47
C TRP A 50 -13.43 5.55 -0.71
N GLN A 51 -13.32 4.25 -1.00
CA GLN A 51 -12.60 3.78 -2.17
C GLN A 51 -13.33 4.11 -3.47
N ALA A 52 -14.65 3.91 -3.51
CA ALA A 52 -15.50 4.27 -4.65
C ALA A 52 -15.48 5.78 -4.94
N GLN A 53 -15.32 6.61 -3.91
CA GLN A 53 -15.23 8.07 -4.03
C GLN A 53 -13.81 8.57 -4.40
N GLY A 54 -12.81 7.69 -4.48
CA GLY A 54 -11.41 8.07 -4.70
C GLY A 54 -10.74 8.73 -3.48
N HIS A 55 -11.46 8.82 -2.36
CA HIS A 55 -10.91 9.27 -1.09
C HIS A 55 -9.77 8.36 -0.64
N LEU A 56 -10.02 7.05 -0.70
CA LEU A 56 -9.00 6.02 -0.64
C LEU A 56 -8.65 5.59 -2.06
N ALA A 57 -7.45 5.94 -2.55
CA ALA A 57 -6.96 5.44 -3.83
C ALA A 57 -6.52 3.98 -3.75
N ARG A 58 -6.11 3.53 -2.56
CA ARG A 58 -5.61 2.17 -2.35
C ARG A 58 -5.96 1.69 -0.95
N VAL A 59 -6.32 0.41 -0.84
CA VAL A 59 -6.59 -0.26 0.43
C VAL A 59 -5.92 -1.63 0.41
N ASP A 60 -5.04 -1.88 1.37
CA ASP A 60 -4.38 -3.18 1.56
C ASP A 60 -4.72 -3.75 2.94
N LEU A 61 -5.50 -4.83 2.95
CA LEU A 61 -5.95 -5.48 4.18
C LEU A 61 -5.23 -6.80 4.42
N ALA A 62 -4.56 -6.94 5.56
CA ALA A 62 -3.80 -8.12 5.94
C ALA A 62 -4.51 -8.88 7.07
N PHE A 63 -4.84 -10.15 6.87
CA PHE A 63 -5.50 -10.98 7.89
C PHE A 63 -4.55 -12.09 8.33
N SER A 64 -4.12 -12.06 9.59
CA SER A 64 -3.06 -12.95 10.07
C SER A 64 -3.49 -14.41 10.25
N ARG A 65 -4.78 -14.69 10.43
CA ARG A 65 -5.31 -16.04 10.71
C ARG A 65 -6.13 -16.65 9.57
N ASP A 66 -6.28 -15.95 8.46
CA ASP A 66 -6.93 -16.51 7.27
C ASP A 66 -5.96 -17.48 6.56
N GLY A 67 -6.48 -18.46 5.81
CA GLY A 67 -5.64 -19.38 5.04
C GLY A 67 -4.90 -18.65 3.92
N GLY A 68 -3.57 -18.57 4.00
CA GLY A 68 -2.76 -17.67 3.15
C GLY A 68 -2.65 -16.23 3.70
N GLY A 69 -2.90 -16.07 5.00
CA GLY A 69 -2.84 -14.82 5.74
C GLY A 69 -1.46 -14.16 5.76
N GLY A 70 -1.43 -12.92 6.24
CA GLY A 70 -0.22 -12.12 6.31
C GLY A 70 -0.40 -10.92 7.21
N TYR A 71 0.67 -10.18 7.41
CA TYR A 71 0.70 -8.98 8.23
C TYR A 71 0.86 -7.73 7.37
N VAL A 72 0.66 -6.57 7.98
CA VAL A 72 0.75 -5.27 7.31
C VAL A 72 2.14 -5.05 6.71
N GLN A 73 3.20 -5.52 7.36
CA GLN A 73 4.56 -5.45 6.83
C GLN A 73 4.75 -6.26 5.54
N ASP A 74 4.04 -7.38 5.37
CA ASP A 74 4.14 -8.20 4.16
C ASP A 74 3.50 -7.46 2.97
N ARG A 75 2.42 -6.73 3.23
CA ARG A 75 1.77 -5.87 2.23
C ARG A 75 2.59 -4.63 1.90
N LEU A 76 3.20 -4.01 2.90
CA LEU A 76 4.09 -2.88 2.70
C LEU A 76 5.31 -3.28 1.87
N ARG A 77 5.86 -4.46 2.15
CA ARG A 77 6.96 -5.07 1.38
C ARG A 77 6.56 -5.31 -0.06
N ALA A 78 5.50 -6.09 -0.31
CA ALA A 78 5.02 -6.34 -1.67
C ALA A 78 4.69 -5.05 -2.45
N ALA A 79 4.19 -4.01 -1.77
CA ALA A 79 3.95 -2.71 -2.39
C ALA A 79 5.26 -1.96 -2.73
N SER A 80 6.30 -2.10 -1.90
CA SER A 80 7.63 -1.56 -2.16
C SER A 80 8.30 -2.28 -3.33
N ASP A 81 8.09 -3.58 -3.47
CA ASP A 81 8.58 -4.36 -4.61
C ASP A 81 7.99 -3.86 -5.93
N GLY A 82 6.69 -3.56 -5.93
CA GLY A 82 6.00 -2.96 -7.07
C GLY A 82 6.45 -1.52 -7.35
N MET A 83 6.79 -0.73 -6.32
CA MET A 83 7.41 0.59 -6.52
C MET A 83 8.80 0.47 -7.14
N ALA A 84 9.59 -0.52 -6.74
CA ALA A 84 10.88 -0.78 -7.37
C ALA A 84 10.73 -1.14 -8.86
N GLU A 85 9.63 -1.83 -9.23
CA GLU A 85 9.30 -2.12 -10.63
C GLU A 85 8.91 -0.87 -11.39
N GLY A 86 8.10 0.01 -10.79
CA GLY A 86 7.75 1.31 -11.38
C GLY A 86 8.97 2.22 -11.59
N VAL A 87 9.91 2.22 -10.64
CA VAL A 87 11.18 2.95 -10.77
C VAL A 87 12.05 2.35 -11.87
N ASP A 88 12.16 1.03 -11.96
CA ASP A 88 12.88 0.34 -13.05
C ASP A 88 12.30 0.71 -14.42
N GLN A 89 10.97 0.71 -14.55
CA GLN A 89 10.29 1.06 -15.79
C GLN A 89 10.52 2.52 -16.19
N VAL A 90 10.54 3.46 -15.23
CA VAL A 90 10.86 4.87 -15.49
C VAL A 90 12.33 5.04 -15.88
N LEU A 91 13.25 4.34 -15.22
CA LEU A 91 14.67 4.38 -15.56
C LEU A 91 14.91 3.86 -16.99
N ARG A 92 14.25 2.78 -17.39
CA ARG A 92 14.31 2.24 -18.75
C ARG A 92 13.74 3.20 -19.78
N ALA A 93 12.60 3.82 -19.50
CA ALA A 93 12.01 4.82 -20.39
C ALA A 93 12.89 6.08 -20.54
N ALA A 94 13.60 6.48 -19.50
CA ALA A 94 14.43 7.70 -19.50
C ALA A 94 15.86 7.48 -20.04
N LEU A 95 16.46 6.33 -19.76
CA LEU A 95 17.87 6.04 -20.05
C LEU A 95 18.07 5.02 -21.20
N GLY A 96 17.01 4.32 -21.60
CA GLY A 96 17.07 3.18 -22.51
C GLY A 96 17.50 1.89 -21.82
N ASP A 97 17.04 0.75 -22.35
CA ASP A 97 17.26 -0.57 -21.75
C ASP A 97 18.75 -0.95 -21.64
N GLU A 98 19.55 -0.71 -22.68
CA GLU A 98 21.00 -1.03 -22.68
C GLU A 98 21.76 -0.27 -21.58
N THR A 99 21.38 0.99 -21.32
CA THR A 99 22.02 1.80 -20.28
C THR A 99 21.70 1.27 -18.89
N VAL A 100 20.44 0.87 -18.66
CA VAL A 100 20.01 0.31 -17.37
C VAL A 100 20.68 -1.04 -17.11
N GLU A 101 20.81 -1.89 -18.14
CA GLU A 101 21.56 -3.16 -18.06
C GLU A 101 23.03 -2.93 -17.73
N THR A 102 23.68 -1.97 -18.40
CA THR A 102 25.06 -1.57 -18.09
C THR A 102 25.21 -1.11 -16.63
N LEU A 103 24.21 -0.40 -16.09
CA LEU A 103 24.22 0.07 -14.70
C LEU A 103 24.01 -1.09 -13.70
N LEU A 104 23.21 -2.10 -14.03
CA LEU A 104 23.04 -3.32 -13.24
C LEU A 104 24.34 -4.14 -13.21
N GLU A 105 24.95 -4.37 -14.38
CA GLU A 105 26.19 -5.15 -14.53
C GLU A 105 27.37 -4.52 -13.79
N ASN A 106 27.48 -3.19 -13.83
CA ASN A 106 28.53 -2.46 -13.12
C ASN A 106 28.18 -2.17 -11.65
N GLY A 107 27.05 -2.69 -11.15
CA GLY A 107 26.59 -2.53 -9.77
C GLY A 107 26.24 -1.10 -9.37
N ARG A 108 26.07 -0.19 -10.34
CA ARG A 108 25.70 1.22 -10.13
C ARG A 108 24.20 1.41 -9.95
N TYR A 109 23.41 0.44 -10.37
CA TYR A 109 22.00 0.26 -10.00
C TYR A 109 21.86 -1.11 -9.34
N ARG A 110 21.24 -1.17 -8.17
CA ARG A 110 20.96 -2.42 -7.45
C ARG A 110 19.53 -2.40 -6.96
N ARG A 111 18.78 -3.46 -7.28
CA ARG A 111 17.39 -3.63 -6.88
C ARG A 111 17.35 -4.46 -5.58
N ASP A 112 17.69 -3.84 -4.45
CA ASP A 112 17.57 -4.48 -3.13
C ASP A 112 16.12 -4.44 -2.69
N VAL A 113 15.40 -5.49 -3.05
CA VAL A 113 13.99 -5.68 -2.76
C VAL A 113 13.89 -7.02 -2.05
N TYR A 114 13.62 -6.99 -0.75
CA TYR A 114 13.50 -8.16 0.12
C TYR A 114 12.07 -8.39 0.48
#